data_AF-A0A9J6PJV7-F1
#
_entry.id   AF-A0A9J6PJV7-F1
#
_cell.length_a   1.000
_cell.length_b   1.000
_cell.length_c   1.000
_cell.angle_alpha   90.00
_cell.angle_beta   90.00
_cell.angle_gamma   90.00
#
_symmetry.space_group_name_H-M   'P 1'
#
loop_
_entity.id
_entity.type
_entity.pdbx_description
1 polymer ?
#
loop_
_entity_poly.entity_id
_entity_poly.type
_entity_poly.pdbx_seq_one_letter_code
_entity_poly.pdbx_strand_id
1 'polypeptide(L)'
;MSASSTLIARIEALIHALDAETAAVTDGRLDGLAESSRRKQELATALDAAAHAVSQTETPDPDLMARLQAQLERAIARNSAALDAARTGLARARAQVDAALNSVASLGAYGPDGSSVSQVSSNRATRRA
;
A
#
# COMPACT_ATOMS: atom_id res chain seq x y z
N MET A 1 21.45 -17.18 -21.93
CA MET A 1 20.91 -15.84 -21.62
C MET A 1 22.06 -14.95 -21.23
N SER A 2 22.13 -13.72 -21.75
CA SER A 2 23.15 -12.73 -21.34
C SER A 2 22.80 -12.10 -19.99
N ALA A 3 23.77 -11.48 -19.31
CA ALA A 3 23.53 -10.79 -18.04
C ALA A 3 22.52 -9.65 -18.24
N SER A 4 22.62 -8.93 -19.37
CA SER A 4 21.67 -7.87 -19.72
C SER A 4 20.26 -8.37 -19.99
N SER A 5 20.10 -9.53 -20.65
CA SER A 5 18.77 -10.13 -20.82
C SER A 5 18.15 -10.52 -19.49
N THR A 6 18.99 -10.95 -18.53
CA THR A 6 18.55 -11.29 -17.18
C THR A 6 18.12 -10.04 -16.43
N LEU A 7 18.91 -8.95 -16.50
CA LEU A 7 18.59 -7.67 -15.88
C LEU A 7 17.26 -7.11 -16.38
N ILE A 8 17.04 -7.10 -17.70
CA ILE A 8 15.77 -6.64 -18.31
C ILE A 8 14.59 -7.46 -17.77
N ALA A 9 14.69 -8.79 -17.78
CA ALA A 9 13.64 -9.66 -17.26
C ALA A 9 13.34 -9.42 -15.76
N ARG A 10 14.35 -9.06 -14.97
CA ARG A 10 14.15 -8.70 -13.54
C ARG A 10 13.44 -7.37 -13.38
N ILE A 11 13.75 -6.37 -14.20
CA ILE A 11 13.03 -5.09 -14.19
C ILE A 11 11.56 -5.30 -14.56
N GLU A 12 11.29 -6.09 -15.61
CA GLU A 12 9.91 -6.41 -16.03
C GLU A 12 9.14 -7.17 -14.94
N ALA A 13 9.77 -8.14 -14.28
CA ALA A 13 9.16 -8.86 -13.17
C ALA A 13 8.81 -7.92 -11.99
N LEU A 14 9.66 -6.94 -11.70
CA LEU A 14 9.40 -5.92 -10.67
C LEU A 14 8.23 -5.01 -11.07
N ILE A 15 8.19 -4.56 -12.32
CA ILE A 15 7.07 -3.76 -12.85
C ILE A 15 5.74 -4.52 -12.69
N HIS A 16 5.70 -5.80 -13.07
CA HIS A 16 4.51 -6.63 -12.92
C HIS A 16 4.09 -6.81 -11.45
N ALA A 17 5.05 -6.95 -10.53
CA ALA A 17 4.75 -7.04 -9.10
C ALA A 17 4.14 -5.73 -8.56
N LEU A 18 4.68 -4.57 -8.97
CA LEU A 18 4.15 -3.25 -8.60
C LEU A 18 2.74 -3.01 -9.15
N ASP A 19 2.47 -3.43 -10.39
CA ASP A 19 1.15 -3.33 -10.99
C ASP A 19 0.12 -4.19 -10.27
N ALA A 20 0.49 -5.43 -9.92
CA ALA A 20 -0.39 -6.34 -9.18
C ALA A 20 -0.73 -5.81 -7.79
N GLU A 21 0.24 -5.25 -7.08
CA GLU A 21 0.02 -4.61 -5.77
C GLU A 21 -0.86 -3.37 -5.90
N THR A 22 -0.59 -2.50 -6.89
CA THR A 22 -1.40 -1.31 -7.14
C THR A 22 -2.86 -1.68 -7.36
N ALA A 23 -3.12 -2.71 -8.18
CA ALA A 23 -4.46 -3.22 -8.42
C ALA A 23 -5.10 -3.76 -7.13
N ALA A 24 -4.40 -4.62 -6.37
CA ALA A 24 -4.92 -5.18 -5.12
C ALA A 24 -5.30 -4.09 -4.11
N VAL A 25 -4.41 -3.11 -3.91
CA VAL A 25 -4.64 -1.98 -3.00
C VAL A 25 -5.80 -1.10 -3.48
N THR A 26 -5.89 -0.83 -4.78
CA THR A 26 -6.99 -0.04 -5.37
C THR A 26 -8.34 -0.72 -5.18
N ASP A 27 -8.36 -2.06 -5.31
CA ASP A 27 -9.53 -2.92 -5.08
C ASP A 27 -9.87 -3.09 -3.58
N GLY A 28 -9.05 -2.55 -2.67
CA GLY A 28 -9.21 -2.73 -1.22
C GLY A 28 -8.83 -4.13 -0.72
N ARG A 29 -8.16 -4.94 -1.55
CA ARG A 29 -7.63 -6.26 -1.16
C ARG A 29 -6.29 -6.07 -0.47
N LEU A 30 -6.33 -5.98 0.86
CA LEU A 30 -5.15 -5.81 1.70
C LEU A 30 -4.53 -7.13 2.17
N ASP A 31 -5.26 -8.25 2.02
CA ASP A 31 -4.77 -9.59 2.29
C ASP A 31 -3.62 -9.94 1.33
N GLY A 32 -2.49 -10.39 1.88
CA GLY A 32 -1.31 -10.75 1.09
C GLY A 32 -0.34 -9.59 0.79
N LEU A 33 -0.55 -8.38 1.33
CA LEU A 33 0.41 -7.28 1.20
C LEU A 33 1.80 -7.62 1.76
N ALA A 34 1.87 -8.41 2.83
CA ALA A 34 3.15 -8.89 3.38
C ALA A 34 3.91 -9.78 2.37
N GLU A 35 3.20 -10.65 1.66
CA GLU A 35 3.79 -11.51 0.63
C GLU A 35 4.20 -10.69 -0.61
N SER A 36 3.36 -9.72 -1.00
CA SER A 36 3.69 -8.75 -2.05
C SER A 36 4.97 -7.97 -1.71
N SER A 37 5.09 -7.49 -0.47
CA SER A 37 6.27 -6.79 0.03
C SER A 37 7.52 -7.68 0.00
N ARG A 38 7.43 -8.93 0.48
CA ARG A 38 8.53 -9.89 0.43
C ARG A 38 8.97 -10.18 -1.00
N ARG A 39 8.03 -10.45 -1.91
CA ARG A 39 8.33 -10.70 -3.33
C ARG A 39 9.03 -9.52 -4.00
N LYS A 40 8.62 -8.27 -3.70
CA LYS A 40 9.31 -7.08 -4.20
C LYS A 40 10.72 -6.95 -3.64
N GLN A 41 10.93 -7.27 -2.37
CA GLN A 41 12.26 -7.27 -1.75
C GLN A 41 13.17 -8.29 -2.43
N GLU A 42 12.69 -9.51 -2.67
CA GLU A 42 13.43 -10.55 -3.39
C GLU A 42 13.78 -10.14 -4.83
N LEU A 43 12.82 -9.51 -5.53
CA LEU A 43 13.05 -8.99 -6.88
C LEU A 43 14.07 -7.85 -6.89
N ALA A 44 14.05 -6.96 -5.89
CA ALA A 44 15.05 -5.89 -5.76
C ALA A 44 16.45 -6.46 -5.50
N THR A 45 16.59 -7.45 -4.62
CA THR A 45 17.87 -8.13 -4.40
C THR A 45 18.36 -8.84 -5.65
N ALA A 46 17.46 -9.51 -6.39
CA ALA A 46 17.80 -10.17 -7.65
C ALA A 46 18.18 -9.15 -8.75
N LEU A 47 17.56 -7.97 -8.75
CA LEU A 47 17.87 -6.88 -9.67
C LEU A 47 19.28 -6.33 -9.41
N ASP A 48 19.65 -6.09 -8.15
CA ASP A 48 20.99 -5.64 -7.77
C ASP A 48 22.06 -6.66 -8.21
N ALA A 49 21.81 -7.95 -7.96
CA ALA A 49 22.72 -9.01 -8.38
C ALA A 49 22.88 -9.05 -9.91
N ALA A 50 21.79 -8.88 -10.67
CA ALA A 50 21.83 -8.84 -12.12
C ALA A 50 22.55 -7.60 -12.67
N ALA A 51 22.34 -6.43 -12.05
CA ALA A 51 23.04 -5.20 -12.41
C ALA A 51 24.54 -5.32 -12.17
N HIS A 52 24.93 -5.93 -11.05
CA HIS A 52 26.33 -6.20 -10.76
C HIS A 52 26.95 -7.17 -11.77
N ALA A 53 26.24 -8.24 -12.14
CA ALA A 53 26.69 -9.17 -13.17
C ALA A 53 26.94 -8.46 -14.52
N VAL A 54 26.01 -7.63 -14.99
CA VAL A 54 26.18 -6.83 -16.22
C VAL A 54 27.45 -5.98 -16.14
N SER A 55 27.69 -5.30 -15.01
CA SER A 55 28.87 -4.44 -14.85
C SER A 55 30.21 -5.19 -14.89
N GLN A 56 30.22 -6.48 -14.56
CA GLN A 56 31.44 -7.31 -14.56
C GLN A 56 31.68 -8.03 -15.88
N THR A 57 30.62 -8.41 -16.59
CA THR A 57 30.71 -9.33 -17.73
C THR A 57 30.46 -8.69 -19.08
N GLU A 58 29.87 -7.50 -19.12
CA GLU A 58 29.45 -6.85 -20.35
C GLU A 58 30.05 -5.44 -20.47
N THR A 59 30.52 -5.11 -21.68
CA THR A 59 30.99 -3.76 -22.00
C THR A 59 29.77 -2.84 -22.10
N PRO A 60 29.78 -1.66 -21.49
CA PRO A 60 28.65 -0.74 -21.54
C PRO A 60 28.36 -0.30 -22.97
N ASP A 61 27.25 -0.78 -23.52
CA ASP A 61 26.69 -0.40 -24.81
C ASP A 61 25.68 0.76 -24.62
N PRO A 62 25.84 1.91 -25.30
CA PRO A 62 24.92 3.05 -25.18
C PRO A 62 23.45 2.71 -25.42
N ASP A 63 23.15 1.83 -26.39
CA ASP A 63 21.78 1.45 -26.73
C ASP A 63 21.15 0.60 -25.63
N LEU A 64 21.93 -0.33 -25.06
CA LEU A 64 21.54 -1.11 -23.90
C LEU A 64 21.30 -0.20 -22.68
N MET A 65 22.19 0.74 -22.41
CA MET A 65 22.06 1.66 -21.29
C MET A 65 20.82 2.54 -21.41
N ALA A 66 20.52 3.05 -22.61
CA ALA A 66 19.29 3.81 -22.88
C ALA A 66 18.03 2.96 -22.64
N ARG A 67 18.04 1.69 -23.06
CA ARG A 67 16.92 0.75 -22.81
C ARG A 67 16.74 0.45 -21.32
N LEU A 68 17.82 0.20 -20.59
CA LEU A 68 17.78 -0.04 -19.15
C LEU A 68 17.27 1.18 -18.40
N GLN A 69 17.72 2.38 -18.77
CA GLN A 69 17.23 3.62 -18.19
C GLN A 69 15.71 3.78 -18.40
N ALA A 70 15.23 3.60 -19.63
CA ALA A 70 13.79 3.70 -19.92
C ALA A 70 12.96 2.68 -19.12
N GLN A 71 13.47 1.48 -18.89
CA GLN A 71 12.79 0.45 -18.09
C GLN A 71 12.80 0.80 -16.59
N LEU A 72 13.90 1.33 -16.07
CA LEU A 72 13.98 1.78 -14.67
C LEU A 72 13.07 2.98 -14.41
N GLU A 73 13.00 3.94 -15.32
CA GLU A 73 12.07 5.07 -15.24
C GLU A 73 10.60 4.60 -15.17
N ARG A 74 10.24 3.58 -15.97
CA ARG A 74 8.92 2.94 -15.88
C ARG A 74 8.68 2.27 -14.53
N ALA A 75 9.66 1.53 -14.02
CA ALA A 75 9.56 0.88 -12.71
C ALA A 75 9.38 1.91 -11.57
N ILE A 76 10.13 3.02 -11.62
CA ILE A 76 9.99 4.14 -10.66
C ILE A 76 8.59 4.73 -10.74
N ALA A 77 8.09 5.01 -11.96
CA ALA A 77 6.74 5.56 -12.14
C ALA A 77 5.66 4.63 -11.58
N ARG A 78 5.78 3.31 -11.79
CA ARG A 78 4.84 2.33 -11.22
C ARG A 78 4.95 2.22 -9.70
N ASN A 79 6.15 2.31 -9.13
CA ASN A 79 6.32 2.30 -7.69
C ASN A 79 5.67 3.53 -7.03
N SER A 80 5.81 4.70 -7.64
CA SER A 80 5.12 5.92 -7.18
C SER A 80 3.59 5.75 -7.22
N ALA A 81 3.05 5.19 -8.31
CA ALA A 81 1.61 4.91 -8.40
C ALA A 81 1.13 3.92 -7.33
N ALA A 82 1.91 2.86 -7.04
CA ALA A 82 1.62 1.91 -5.97
C ALA A 82 1.57 2.58 -4.58
N LEU A 83 2.51 3.49 -4.31
CA LEU A 83 2.55 4.26 -3.06
C LEU A 83 1.34 5.19 -2.91
N ASP A 84 0.93 5.87 -3.98
CA ASP A 84 -0.24 6.74 -3.94
C ASP A 84 -1.55 5.96 -3.78
N ALA A 85 -1.66 4.78 -4.41
CA ALA A 85 -2.75 3.85 -4.17
C ALA A 85 -2.79 3.39 -2.71
N ALA A 86 -1.64 3.05 -2.11
CA ALA A 86 -1.54 2.63 -0.71
C ALA A 86 -1.97 3.73 0.26
N ARG A 87 -1.55 4.98 0.02
CA ARG A 87 -1.99 6.15 0.80
C ARG A 87 -3.50 6.35 0.72
N THR A 88 -4.07 6.21 -0.47
CA THR A 88 -5.52 6.30 -0.69
C THR A 88 -6.27 5.18 0.02
N GLY A 89 -5.76 3.94 -0.06
CA GLY A 89 -6.32 2.78 0.64
C GLY A 89 -6.32 2.96 2.16
N LEU A 90 -5.21 3.45 2.72
CA LEU A 90 -5.11 3.76 4.16
C LEU A 90 -6.12 4.82 4.59
N ALA A 91 -6.29 5.89 3.81
CA ALA A 91 -7.26 6.94 4.10
C ALA A 91 -8.70 6.39 4.11
N ARG A 92 -9.06 5.50 3.17
CA ARG A 92 -10.36 4.83 3.13
C ARG A 92 -10.58 3.93 4.35
N ALA A 93 -9.60 3.10 4.70
CA ALA A 93 -9.68 2.23 5.86
C ALA A 93 -9.86 3.04 7.16
N ARG A 94 -9.14 4.15 7.30
CA ARG A 94 -9.31 5.06 8.45
C ARG A 94 -10.72 5.63 8.53
N ALA A 95 -11.27 6.11 7.41
CA ALA A 95 -12.63 6.64 7.37
C ALA A 95 -13.67 5.58 7.76
N GLN A 96 -13.46 4.31 7.38
CA GLN A 96 -14.33 3.20 7.78
C GLN A 96 -14.23 2.89 9.28
N VAL A 97 -13.01 2.91 9.85
CA VAL A 97 -12.81 2.76 11.30
C VAL A 97 -13.49 3.90 12.06
N ASP A 98 -13.30 5.15 11.62
CA ASP A 98 -13.94 6.32 12.24
C ASP A 98 -15.48 6.22 12.17
N ALA A 99 -16.04 5.78 11.04
CA ALA A 99 -17.47 5.53 10.89
C ALA A 99 -17.97 4.40 11.81
N ALA A 100 -17.21 3.32 11.95
CA ALA A 100 -17.53 2.21 12.85
C ALA A 100 -17.50 2.66 14.32
N LEU A 101 -16.49 3.43 14.73
CA LEU A 101 -16.40 4.01 16.08
C LEU A 101 -17.58 4.95 16.37
N ASN A 102 -17.95 5.80 15.41
CA ASN A 102 -19.13 6.67 15.55
C ASN A 102 -20.43 5.88 15.68
N SER A 103 -20.57 4.77 14.95
CA SER A 103 -21.73 3.86 15.06
C SER A 103 -21.78 3.16 16.42
N VAL A 104 -20.63 2.72 16.96
CA VAL A 104 -20.57 2.14 18.31
C VAL A 104 -20.89 3.18 19.38
N ALA A 105 -20.38 4.41 19.23
CA ALA A 105 -20.68 5.50 20.15
C ALA A 105 -22.17 5.86 20.14
N SER A 106 -22.84 5.83 18.99
CA SER A 106 -24.28 6.04 18.91
C SER A 106 -25.06 4.88 19.54
N LEU A 107 -24.66 3.62 19.33
CA LEU A 107 -25.26 2.47 20.03
C LEU A 107 -25.16 2.58 21.56
N GLY A 108 -24.08 3.18 22.10
CA GLY A 108 -23.96 3.46 23.53
C GLY A 108 -24.78 4.67 24.01
N ALA A 109 -25.17 5.57 23.09
CA ALA A 109 -25.94 6.77 23.38
C ALA A 109 -27.46 6.56 23.31
N TYR A 110 -27.92 5.44 22.74
CA TYR A 110 -29.34 5.08 22.63
C TYR A 110 -29.62 3.74 23.34
N GLY A 111 -30.68 3.68 24.14
CA GLY A 111 -31.15 2.44 24.75
C GLY A 111 -31.66 1.43 23.71
N PRO A 112 -31.97 0.18 24.09
CA PRO A 112 -32.51 -0.86 23.19
C PRO A 112 -33.85 -0.49 22.53
N ASP A 113 -34.48 0.60 22.95
CA ASP A 113 -35.71 1.19 22.42
C ASP A 113 -35.49 2.44 21.54
N GLY A 114 -34.24 2.82 21.28
CA GLY A 114 -33.90 4.00 20.49
C GLY A 114 -34.07 5.34 21.22
N SER A 115 -34.35 5.33 22.52
CA SER A 115 -34.40 6.55 23.34
C SER A 115 -32.98 7.04 23.66
N SER A 116 -32.71 8.34 23.53
CA SER A 116 -31.40 8.89 23.89
C SER A 116 -31.19 8.78 25.39
N VAL A 117 -30.06 8.22 25.82
CA VAL A 117 -29.66 8.15 27.22
C VAL A 117 -29.15 9.54 27.63
N SER A 118 -30.07 10.49 27.73
CA SER A 118 -29.79 11.79 28.33
C SER A 118 -29.42 11.54 29.78
N GLN A 119 -28.24 12.00 30.21
CA GLN A 119 -27.80 11.90 31.60
C GLN A 119 -28.80 12.63 32.50
N VAL A 120 -29.79 11.91 33.02
CA VAL A 120 -30.62 12.37 34.13
C VAL A 120 -29.81 12.19 35.40
N SER A 121 -28.97 13.17 35.71
CA SER A 121 -28.32 13.39 37.01
C SER A 121 -27.84 14.84 36.98
N SER A 122 -28.52 15.83 37.53
CA SER A 122 -29.13 15.89 38.85
C SER A 122 -30.18 16.99 38.88
N ASN A 123 -31.43 16.66 39.19
CA ASN A 123 -32.37 17.64 39.69
C ASN A 123 -32.82 17.16 41.08
N ARG A 124 -32.86 18.08 42.05
CA ARG A 124 -33.46 17.96 43.39
C ARG A 124 -32.52 17.64 44.57
N ALA A 125 -31.79 18.66 45.04
CA ALA A 125 -31.41 18.75 46.46
C ALA A 125 -31.20 20.20 46.95
N THR A 126 -32.11 21.13 46.67
CA THR A 126 -32.23 22.39 47.43
C THR A 126 -33.64 22.98 47.31
N ARG A 127 -34.62 22.31 47.92
CA ARG A 127 -35.84 22.97 48.41
C ARG A 127 -36.30 22.26 49.67
N ARG A 128 -36.37 23.03 50.75
CA ARG A 128 -36.87 22.74 52.12
C ARG A 128 -35.83 22.24 53.13
N ALA A 129 -35.27 23.18 53.89
CA ALA A 129 -35.65 23.39 55.28
C ALA A 129 -35.52 24.89 55.58
#